data_AF-W2FVL3-F1
#
_entry.id   AF-W2FVL3-F1
#
_cell.length_a   1.000
_cell.length_b   1.000
_cell.length_c   1.000
_cell.angle_alpha   90.00
_cell.angle_beta   90.00
_cell.angle_gamma   90.00
#
_symmetry.space_group_name_H-M   'P 1'
#
loop_
_entity.id
_entity.type
_entity.pdbx_description
1 polymer ?
#
loop_
_entity_poly.entity_id
_entity_poly.type
_entity_poly.pdbx_seq_one_letter_code
_entity_poly.pdbx_strand_id
1 'polypeptide(L)'
;MSSSQLERTRQKNAERHRLRRAQRKAEEVEADRERNRLSHQAQRSLRTQVAREHEREQQAEDERKEEREANAVVQATQRSQQTDDERHIERDANRERQAVRRVLQTEGEREEERERVRERRRTTRHRDILANHEDFRPSMVTGPGVDEENRRHRLPPSTVCAQCNAWK
;
A
#
# COMPACT_ATOMS: atom_id res chain seq x y z
N MET A 1 33.56 -21.78 13.03
CA MET A 1 33.27 -23.07 12.39
C MET A 1 33.78 -22.99 10.96
N SER A 2 34.75 -23.80 10.56
CA SER A 2 35.30 -23.74 9.19
C SER A 2 34.42 -24.52 8.20
N SER A 3 34.47 -24.16 6.91
CA SER A 3 33.77 -24.88 5.82
C SER A 3 34.09 -26.38 5.83
N SER A 4 35.35 -26.73 6.09
CA SER A 4 35.83 -28.10 6.27
C SER A 4 35.17 -28.87 7.43
N GLN A 5 34.77 -28.19 8.49
CA GLN A 5 34.05 -28.82 9.60
C GLN A 5 32.57 -29.06 9.25
N LEU A 6 31.92 -28.10 8.57
CA LEU A 6 30.55 -28.24 8.09
C LEU A 6 30.41 -29.41 7.10
N GLU A 7 31.34 -29.54 6.14
CA GLU A 7 31.38 -30.63 5.17
C GLU A 7 31.43 -32.01 5.84
N ARG A 8 32.32 -32.16 6.84
CA ARG A 8 32.48 -33.39 7.62
C ARG A 8 31.22 -33.73 8.43
N THR A 9 30.53 -32.74 8.99
CA THR A 9 29.27 -32.97 9.71
C THR A 9 28.13 -33.38 8.77
N ARG A 10 28.05 -32.78 7.57
CA ARG A 10 27.09 -33.19 6.53
C ARG A 10 27.31 -34.63 6.08
N GLN A 11 28.56 -35.00 5.81
CA GLN A 11 28.92 -36.37 5.43
C GLN A 11 28.57 -37.38 6.53
N LYS A 12 28.96 -37.11 7.79
CA LYS A 12 28.59 -37.96 8.92
C LYS A 12 27.07 -38.09 9.12
N ASN A 13 26.32 -37.01 8.95
CA ASN A 13 24.86 -37.05 9.04
C ASN A 13 24.22 -37.83 7.90
N ALA A 14 24.74 -37.68 6.67
CA ALA A 14 24.28 -38.45 5.51
C ALA A 14 24.54 -39.95 5.70
N GLU A 15 25.71 -40.32 6.23
CA GLU A 15 26.08 -41.70 6.51
C GLU A 15 25.20 -42.31 7.62
N ARG A 16 24.99 -41.58 8.73
CA ARG A 16 24.01 -41.97 9.77
C ARG A 16 22.62 -42.19 9.21
N HIS A 17 22.18 -41.33 8.29
CA HIS A 17 20.88 -41.45 7.66
C HIS A 17 20.79 -42.67 6.72
N ARG A 18 21.86 -43.00 5.98
CA ARG A 18 21.96 -44.22 5.16
C ARG A 18 21.88 -45.48 6.02
N LEU A 19 22.64 -45.54 7.11
CA LEU A 19 22.62 -46.68 8.04
C LEU A 19 21.25 -46.87 8.69
N ARG A 20 20.62 -45.77 9.13
CA ARG A 20 19.24 -45.82 9.64
C ARG A 20 18.28 -46.38 8.60
N ARG A 21 18.34 -45.91 7.34
CA ARG A 21 17.49 -46.44 6.25
C ARG A 21 17.70 -47.93 5.99
N ALA A 22 18.94 -48.42 6.06
CA ALA A 22 19.26 -49.83 5.85
C ALA A 22 18.74 -50.75 6.98
N GLN A 23 18.55 -50.21 8.19
CA GLN A 23 18.04 -50.95 9.36
C GLN A 23 16.52 -50.89 9.52
N ARG A 24 15.80 -50.15 8.68
CA ARG A 24 14.34 -50.00 8.81
C ARG A 24 13.61 -51.27 8.41
N LYS A 25 12.59 -51.62 9.20
CA LYS A 25 11.62 -52.65 8.84
C LYS A 25 10.68 -52.14 7.74
N ALA A 26 10.15 -53.05 6.93
CA ALA A 26 9.22 -52.72 5.85
C ALA A 26 8.01 -51.91 6.34
N GLU A 27 7.48 -52.25 7.51
CA GLU A 27 6.37 -51.57 8.19
C GLU A 27 6.67 -50.09 8.48
N GLU A 28 7.90 -49.76 8.89
CA GLU A 28 8.30 -48.37 9.20
C GLU A 28 8.42 -47.53 7.91
N VAL A 29 8.90 -48.13 6.83
CA VAL A 29 8.97 -47.49 5.51
C VAL A 29 7.57 -47.24 4.95
N GLU A 30 6.64 -48.16 5.17
CA GLU A 30 5.25 -48.01 4.77
C GLU A 30 4.55 -46.91 5.58
N ALA A 31 4.73 -46.87 6.90
CA ALA A 31 4.23 -45.80 7.76
C ALA A 31 4.77 -44.41 7.36
N ASP A 32 6.04 -44.31 6.96
CA ASP A 32 6.61 -43.06 6.44
C ASP A 32 5.99 -42.65 5.10
N ARG A 33 5.71 -43.60 4.21
CA ARG A 33 5.04 -43.32 2.93
C ARG A 33 3.61 -42.85 3.16
N GLU A 34 2.89 -43.47 4.08
CA GLU A 34 1.53 -43.08 4.45
C GLU A 34 1.50 -41.69 5.08
N ARG A 35 2.40 -41.40 6.03
CA ARG A 35 2.57 -40.05 6.60
C ARG A 35 2.83 -39.00 5.54
N ASN A 36 3.71 -39.28 4.57
CA ASN A 36 3.99 -38.37 3.46
C ASN A 36 2.77 -38.17 2.56
N ARG A 37 2.01 -39.24 2.26
CA ARG A 37 0.78 -39.15 1.46
C ARG A 37 -0.27 -38.26 2.15
N LEU A 38 -0.52 -38.51 3.44
CA LEU A 38 -1.47 -37.72 4.24
C LEU A 38 -1.02 -36.26 4.35
N SER A 39 0.27 -36.02 4.59
CA SER A 39 0.84 -34.67 4.65
C SER A 39 0.65 -33.92 3.32
N HIS A 40 0.93 -34.56 2.18
CA HIS A 40 0.73 -33.95 0.87
C HIS A 40 -0.75 -33.72 0.55
N GLN A 41 -1.63 -34.63 0.97
CA GLN A 41 -3.07 -34.46 0.81
C GLN A 41 -3.57 -33.28 1.65
N ALA A 42 -3.21 -33.22 2.93
CA ALA A 42 -3.58 -32.12 3.83
C ALA A 42 -3.07 -30.77 3.29
N GLN A 43 -1.81 -30.72 2.82
CA GLN A 43 -1.25 -29.49 2.25
C GLN A 43 -2.00 -29.04 0.98
N ARG A 44 -2.40 -29.97 0.12
CA ARG A 44 -3.23 -29.65 -1.05
C ARG A 44 -4.61 -29.13 -0.64
N SER A 45 -5.27 -29.79 0.30
CA SER A 45 -6.57 -29.37 0.82
C SER A 45 -6.53 -27.97 1.43
N LEU A 46 -5.49 -27.67 2.23
CA LEU A 46 -5.29 -26.34 2.82
C LEU A 46 -5.07 -25.27 1.75
N ARG A 47 -4.24 -25.55 0.74
CA ARG A 47 -4.02 -24.59 -0.37
C ARG A 47 -5.32 -24.28 -1.12
N THR A 48 -6.14 -25.29 -1.37
CA THR A 48 -7.43 -25.10 -2.03
C THR A 48 -8.41 -24.31 -1.14
N GLN A 49 -8.41 -24.55 0.17
CA GLN A 49 -9.24 -23.78 1.10
C GLN A 49 -8.82 -22.31 1.14
N VAL A 50 -7.53 -22.04 1.31
CA VAL A 50 -7.00 -20.67 1.32
C VAL A 50 -7.30 -19.94 0.01
N ALA A 51 -7.15 -20.61 -1.14
CA ALA A 51 -7.49 -20.02 -2.43
C ALA A 51 -8.97 -19.61 -2.51
N ARG A 52 -9.88 -20.47 -2.04
CA ARG A 52 -11.32 -20.18 -2.02
C ARG A 52 -11.68 -19.09 -1.02
N GLU A 53 -11.03 -19.05 0.15
CA GLU A 53 -11.24 -18.00 1.13
C GLU A 53 -10.80 -16.65 0.58
N HIS A 54 -9.63 -16.60 -0.04
CA HIS A 54 -9.13 -15.41 -0.70
C HIS A 54 -10.05 -14.94 -1.85
N GLU A 55 -10.56 -15.86 -2.69
CA GLU A 55 -11.55 -15.53 -3.72
C GLU A 55 -12.83 -14.92 -3.12
N ARG A 56 -13.32 -15.45 -2.00
CA ARG A 56 -14.50 -14.89 -1.30
C ARG A 56 -14.22 -13.52 -0.71
N GLU A 57 -13.03 -13.34 -0.12
CA GLU A 57 -12.63 -12.03 0.43
C GLU A 57 -12.54 -10.97 -0.67
N GLN A 58 -11.98 -11.32 -1.82
CA GLN A 58 -11.93 -10.45 -2.99
C GLN A 58 -13.32 -10.10 -3.50
N GLN A 59 -14.20 -11.09 -3.67
CA GLN A 59 -15.59 -10.84 -4.07
C GLN A 59 -16.30 -9.90 -3.11
N ALA A 60 -16.15 -10.12 -1.80
CA ALA A 60 -16.74 -9.24 -0.80
C ALA A 60 -16.10 -7.83 -0.81
N GLU A 61 -14.83 -7.68 -1.17
CA GLU A 61 -14.20 -6.38 -1.34
C GLU A 61 -14.71 -5.65 -2.58
N ASP A 62 -14.84 -6.35 -3.70
CA ASP A 62 -15.37 -5.83 -4.95
C ASP A 62 -16.83 -5.39 -4.78
N GLU A 63 -17.66 -6.20 -4.12
CA GLU A 63 -19.05 -5.84 -3.79
C GLU A 63 -19.11 -4.58 -2.91
N ARG A 64 -18.29 -4.51 -1.86
CA ARG A 64 -18.21 -3.31 -1.00
C ARG A 64 -17.73 -2.09 -1.78
N LYS A 65 -16.83 -2.28 -2.75
CA LYS A 65 -16.32 -1.21 -3.59
C LYS A 65 -17.41 -0.70 -4.54
N GLU A 66 -18.13 -1.61 -5.20
CA GLU A 66 -19.27 -1.27 -6.05
C GLU A 66 -20.35 -0.53 -5.27
N GLU A 67 -20.68 -0.98 -4.06
CA GLU A 67 -21.63 -0.29 -3.18
C GLU A 67 -21.16 1.13 -2.82
N ARG A 68 -19.88 1.31 -2.53
CA ARG A 68 -19.30 2.64 -2.25
C ARG A 68 -19.36 3.55 -3.48
N GLU A 69 -19.07 3.02 -4.65
CA GLU A 69 -19.13 3.76 -5.91
C GLU A 69 -20.57 4.17 -6.24
N ALA A 70 -21.54 3.25 -6.11
CA ALA A 70 -22.95 3.55 -6.27
C ALA A 70 -23.43 4.64 -5.29
N ASN A 71 -23.08 4.50 -4.00
CA ASN A 71 -23.40 5.51 -3.00
C ASN A 71 -22.75 6.87 -3.30
N ALA A 72 -21.51 6.90 -3.80
CA ALA A 72 -20.84 8.12 -4.18
C ALA A 72 -21.56 8.83 -5.34
N VAL A 73 -22.04 8.07 -6.33
CA VAL A 73 -22.83 8.60 -7.45
C VAL A 73 -24.15 9.16 -6.95
N VAL A 74 -24.90 8.41 -6.12
CA VAL A 74 -26.17 8.88 -5.55
C VAL A 74 -25.98 10.19 -4.78
N GLN A 75 -24.97 10.26 -3.92
CA GLN A 75 -24.66 11.48 -3.18
C GLN A 75 -24.25 12.65 -4.11
N ALA A 76 -23.49 12.38 -5.17
CA ALA A 76 -23.11 13.41 -6.12
C ALA A 76 -24.32 13.97 -6.88
N THR A 77 -25.22 13.08 -7.33
CA THR A 77 -26.49 13.47 -7.97
C THR A 77 -27.36 14.27 -7.01
N GLN A 78 -27.51 13.84 -5.76
CA GLN A 78 -28.26 14.59 -4.75
C GLN A 78 -27.67 15.99 -4.56
N ARG A 79 -26.34 16.11 -4.41
CA ARG A 79 -25.67 17.42 -4.28
C ARG A 79 -25.85 18.32 -5.51
N SER A 80 -25.89 17.75 -6.71
CA SER A 80 -26.15 18.53 -7.94
C SER A 80 -27.58 19.06 -8.04
N GLN A 81 -28.53 18.39 -7.38
CA GLN A 81 -29.95 18.75 -7.39
C GLN A 81 -30.34 19.61 -6.19
N GLN A 82 -29.48 19.73 -5.18
CA GLN A 82 -29.72 20.54 -3.99
C GLN A 82 -29.89 22.03 -4.33
N THR A 83 -30.89 22.63 -3.71
CA THR A 83 -31.10 24.08 -3.72
C THR A 83 -30.11 24.81 -2.81
N ASP A 84 -29.97 26.13 -2.99
CA ASP A 84 -29.07 26.96 -2.20
C ASP A 84 -29.41 26.95 -0.70
N ASP A 85 -30.71 26.97 -0.37
CA ASP A 85 -31.21 26.93 1.01
C ASP A 85 -30.89 25.59 1.69
N GLU A 86 -31.09 24.47 0.98
CA GLU A 86 -30.72 23.14 1.48
C GLU A 86 -29.21 23.03 1.73
N ARG A 87 -28.38 23.58 0.82
CA ARG A 87 -26.93 23.63 1.02
C ARG A 87 -26.54 24.49 2.22
N HIS A 88 -27.27 25.59 2.48
CA HIS A 88 -27.03 26.43 3.65
C HIS A 88 -27.34 25.66 4.95
N ILE A 89 -28.50 25.01 5.01
CA ILE A 89 -28.93 24.18 6.15
C ILE A 89 -27.93 23.04 6.40
N GLU A 90 -27.49 22.34 5.36
CA GLU A 90 -26.52 21.25 5.50
C GLU A 90 -25.17 21.75 6.05
N ARG A 91 -24.70 22.91 5.57
CA ARG A 91 -23.47 23.53 6.05
C ARG A 91 -23.57 23.92 7.52
N ASP A 92 -24.69 24.50 7.95
CA ASP A 92 -24.90 24.87 9.35
C ASP A 92 -24.93 23.63 10.25
N ALA A 93 -25.67 22.60 9.85
CA ALA A 93 -25.68 21.32 10.56
C ALA A 93 -24.28 20.68 10.62
N ASN A 94 -23.46 20.81 9.56
CA ASN A 94 -22.09 20.32 9.56
C ASN A 94 -21.18 21.14 10.51
N ARG A 95 -21.32 22.47 10.54
CA ARG A 95 -20.61 23.34 11.50
C ARG A 95 -20.94 22.97 12.94
N GLU A 96 -22.22 22.74 13.25
CA GLU A 96 -22.66 22.32 14.58
C GLU A 96 -22.06 20.96 14.96
N ARG A 97 -22.17 19.95 14.08
CA ARG A 97 -21.54 18.64 14.30
C ARG A 97 -20.05 18.75 14.54
N GLN A 98 -19.35 19.61 13.80
CA GLN A 98 -17.93 19.83 13.98
C GLN A 98 -17.61 20.55 15.28
N ALA A 99 -18.44 21.51 15.71
CA ALA A 99 -18.28 22.18 16.99
C ALA A 99 -18.45 21.18 18.15
N VAL A 100 -19.50 20.35 18.11
CA VAL A 100 -19.72 19.27 19.08
C VAL A 100 -18.53 18.31 19.11
N ARG A 101 -18.04 17.86 17.95
CA ARG A 101 -16.86 16.99 17.86
C ARG A 101 -15.64 17.62 18.54
N ARG A 102 -15.38 18.90 18.32
CA ARG A 102 -14.25 19.62 18.95
C ARG A 102 -14.38 19.73 20.46
N VAL A 103 -15.59 19.94 20.97
CA VAL A 103 -15.87 20.01 22.41
C VAL A 103 -15.63 18.65 23.06
N LEU A 104 -16.07 17.57 22.42
CA LEU A 104 -15.93 16.19 22.92
C LEU A 104 -14.54 15.60 22.72
N GLN A 105 -13.70 16.23 21.90
CA GLN A 105 -12.36 15.75 21.57
C GLN A 105 -11.44 15.78 22.80
N THR A 106 -10.74 14.67 23.03
CA THR A 106 -9.75 14.55 24.11
C THR A 106 -8.47 15.31 23.79
N GLU A 107 -7.66 15.65 24.80
CA GLU A 107 -6.37 16.33 24.59
C GLU A 107 -5.41 15.50 23.72
N GLY A 108 -5.40 14.18 23.86
CA GLY A 108 -4.59 13.29 23.01
C GLY A 108 -4.99 13.37 21.53
N GLU A 109 -6.29 13.27 21.22
CA GLU A 109 -6.79 13.41 19.85
C GLU A 109 -6.51 14.80 19.26
N ARG A 110 -6.56 15.86 20.09
CA ARG A 110 -6.19 17.23 19.68
C ARG A 110 -4.71 17.33 19.35
N GLU A 111 -3.85 16.70 20.13
CA GLU A 111 -2.41 16.69 19.89
C GLU A 111 -2.05 15.91 18.62
N GLU A 112 -2.65 14.75 18.40
CA GLU A 112 -2.50 13.97 17.16
C GLU A 112 -2.99 14.73 15.92
N GLU A 113 -4.10 15.45 16.01
CA GLU A 113 -4.57 16.30 14.91
C GLU A 113 -3.57 17.45 14.63
N ARG A 114 -3.06 18.10 15.67
CA ARG A 114 -2.03 19.14 15.53
C ARG A 114 -0.76 18.58 14.89
N GLU A 115 -0.34 17.38 15.27
CA GLU A 115 0.82 16.71 14.67
C GLU A 115 0.58 16.38 13.20
N ARG A 116 -0.56 15.78 12.85
CA ARG A 116 -0.95 15.54 11.44
C ARG A 116 -0.97 16.81 10.60
N VAL A 117 -1.40 17.93 11.17
CA VAL A 117 -1.36 19.24 10.49
C VAL A 117 0.08 19.75 10.35
N ARG A 118 0.92 19.62 11.38
CA ARG A 118 2.35 19.97 11.32
C ARG A 118 3.07 19.16 10.25
N GLU A 119 2.84 17.85 10.20
CA GLU A 119 3.41 16.95 9.20
C GLU A 119 3.00 17.35 7.79
N ARG A 120 1.70 17.56 7.54
CA ARG A 120 1.22 18.08 6.24
C ARG A 120 1.89 19.39 5.85
N ARG A 121 2.06 20.32 6.79
CA ARG A 121 2.77 21.58 6.52
C ARG A 121 4.25 21.37 6.23
N ARG A 122 4.91 20.40 6.88
CA ARG A 122 6.33 20.05 6.61
C ARG A 122 6.49 19.48 5.21
N THR A 123 5.62 18.57 4.78
CA THR A 123 5.70 17.97 3.43
C THR A 123 5.44 19.00 2.34
N THR A 124 4.46 19.89 2.52
CA THR A 124 4.23 21.02 1.61
C THR A 124 5.45 21.95 1.55
N ARG A 125 5.98 22.40 2.71
CA ARG A 125 7.17 23.26 2.74
C ARG A 125 8.39 22.59 2.11
N HIS A 126 8.60 21.29 2.33
CA HIS A 126 9.71 20.56 1.73
C HIS A 126 9.58 20.51 0.20
N ARG A 127 8.37 20.26 -0.32
CA ARG A 127 8.07 20.36 -1.75
C ARG A 127 8.34 21.76 -2.30
N ASP A 128 7.92 22.80 -1.58
CA ASP A 128 8.11 24.20 -2.00
C ASP A 128 9.58 24.63 -1.94
N ILE A 129 10.36 24.12 -0.98
CA ILE A 129 11.80 24.36 -0.87
C ILE A 129 12.56 23.70 -2.03
N LEU A 130 12.20 22.48 -2.41
CA LEU A 130 12.79 21.82 -3.58
C LEU A 130 12.45 22.56 -4.88
N ALA A 131 11.26 23.15 -4.99
CA ALA A 131 10.86 23.95 -6.14
C ALA A 131 11.55 25.32 -6.24
N ASN A 132 12.09 25.85 -5.14
CA ASN A 132 12.71 27.18 -5.04
C ASN A 132 14.18 27.11 -4.57
N HIS A 133 14.87 25.98 -4.76
CA HIS A 133 16.25 25.81 -4.31
C HIS A 133 17.18 26.83 -5.01
N GLU A 134 18.10 27.45 -4.26
CA GLU A 134 19.01 28.50 -4.76
C GLU A 134 19.94 28.01 -5.90
N ASP A 135 20.12 26.70 -6.01
CA ASP A 135 20.86 26.06 -7.12
C ASP A 135 20.01 25.85 -8.39
N PHE A 136 18.70 26.15 -8.35
CA PHE A 136 17.89 26.22 -9.56
C PHE A 136 18.32 27.45 -10.34
N ARG A 137 19.28 27.26 -11.25
CA ARG A 137 19.77 28.29 -12.17
C ARG A 137 18.85 28.31 -13.39
N PRO A 138 17.97 29.32 -13.53
CA PRO A 138 17.04 29.38 -14.66
C PRO A 138 17.78 29.50 -16.00
N SER A 139 19.04 29.96 -15.98
CA SER A 139 19.93 30.00 -17.15
C SER A 139 20.37 28.65 -17.69
N MET A 140 20.25 27.57 -16.92
CA MET A 140 20.56 26.21 -17.40
C MET A 140 19.37 25.52 -18.08
N VAL A 141 18.18 26.14 -18.03
CA VAL A 141 16.96 25.63 -18.65
C VAL A 141 16.76 26.36 -19.98
N THR A 142 17.27 25.76 -21.07
CA THR A 142 17.15 26.28 -22.44
C THR A 142 16.57 25.22 -23.38
N GLY A 143 15.74 25.64 -24.34
CA GLY A 143 15.17 24.76 -25.35
C GLY A 143 13.76 25.15 -25.80
N PRO A 144 13.29 24.64 -26.96
CA PRO A 144 11.94 24.89 -27.45
C PRO A 144 10.91 24.28 -26.47
N GLY A 145 10.12 25.15 -25.82
CA GLY A 145 9.16 24.76 -24.76
C GLY A 145 9.43 25.37 -23.38
N VAL A 146 10.38 26.29 -23.28
CA VAL A 146 10.64 27.12 -22.09
C VAL A 146 10.15 28.54 -22.36
N ASP A 147 9.35 29.11 -21.45
CA ASP A 147 8.90 30.50 -21.51
C ASP A 147 10.10 31.42 -21.24
N GLU A 148 10.46 32.31 -22.16
CA GLU A 148 11.70 33.11 -22.07
C GLU A 148 11.68 34.13 -20.92
N GLU A 149 10.50 34.59 -20.52
CA GLU A 149 10.33 35.62 -19.48
C GLU A 149 10.44 35.04 -18.07
N ASN A 150 9.84 33.86 -17.86
CA ASN A 150 9.80 33.21 -16.55
C ASN A 150 10.73 31.98 -16.45
N ARG A 151 11.34 31.56 -17.56
CA ARG A 151 12.17 30.35 -17.73
C ARG A 151 11.53 29.08 -17.16
N ARG A 152 10.20 29.02 -17.24
CA ARG A 152 9.37 27.88 -16.83
C ARG A 152 8.96 27.05 -18.06
N HIS A 153 8.83 25.75 -17.86
CA HIS A 153 8.39 24.84 -18.91
C HIS A 153 6.91 25.07 -19.30
N ARG A 154 6.65 25.39 -20.56
CA ARG A 154 5.34 25.22 -21.19
C ARG A 154 5.33 23.89 -21.94
N LEU A 155 5.36 22.79 -21.19
CA LEU A 155 5.23 21.46 -21.79
C LEU A 155 3.75 21.13 -22.01
N PRO A 156 3.43 20.37 -23.08
CA PRO A 156 2.16 19.68 -23.19
C PRO A 156 1.95 18.73 -22.00
N PRO A 157 0.71 18.44 -21.60
CA PRO A 157 0.40 17.60 -20.42
C PRO A 157 1.00 16.19 -20.46
N SER A 158 1.36 15.70 -21.64
CA SER A 158 1.82 14.33 -21.88
C SER A 158 3.35 14.18 -21.92
N THR A 159 4.11 15.26 -21.74
CA THR A 159 5.55 15.25 -22.05
C THR A 159 6.38 15.65 -20.84
N VAL A 160 7.31 14.77 -20.45
CA VAL A 160 8.30 15.02 -19.40
C VAL A 160 9.55 15.64 -20.04
N CYS A 161 10.07 16.73 -19.47
CA CYS A 161 11.31 17.33 -19.97
C CYS A 161 12.49 16.41 -19.68
N ALA A 162 13.21 15.98 -20.71
CA ALA A 162 14.40 15.13 -20.54
C ALA A 162 15.57 15.81 -19.79
N GLN A 163 15.57 17.14 -19.69
CA GLN A 163 16.66 17.91 -19.07
C GLN A 163 16.52 18.08 -17.55
N CYS A 164 15.29 18.17 -17.05
CA CYS A 164 15.02 18.43 -15.64
C CYS A 164 13.95 17.51 -15.03
N ASN A 165 13.43 16.55 -15.81
CA ASN A 165 12.30 15.67 -15.48
C ASN A 165 11.05 16.41 -14.98
N ALA A 166 10.92 17.70 -15.28
CA ALA A 166 9.71 18.44 -14.99
C ALA A 166 8.57 17.97 -15.89
N TRP A 167 7.41 17.79 -15.28
CA TRP A 167 6.13 17.55 -15.92
C TRP A 167 5.19 18.68 -15.47
N LYS A 168 4.14 18.94 -16.26
CA LYS A 168 3.17 19.98 -15.93
C LYS A 168 2.21 19.50 -14.84
#